data_AF-A0A6B3EKJ0-F1
#
_entry.id   AF-A0A6B3EKJ0-F1
#
_cell.length_a   1.000
_cell.length_b   1.000
_cell.length_c   1.000
_cell.angle_alpha   90.00
_cell.angle_beta   90.00
_cell.angle_gamma   90.00
#
_symmetry.space_group_name_H-M   'P 1'
#
loop_
_entity.id
_entity.type
_entity.pdbx_description
1 polymer ?
#
loop_
_entity_poly.entity_id
_entity_poly.type
_entity_poly.pdbx_seq_one_letter_code
_entity_poly.pdbx_strand_id
1 'polypeptide(L)' 'PEEYAAYSTGAGEPLERADFGLHLELFTIRRTVDKLKYLAGSESGMSVFINDVPPEKAAERLREVAHA' A
#
# COMPACT_ATOMS: atom_id res chain seq x y z
N PRO A 1 -3.58 27.67 -8.39
CA PRO A 1 -3.39 27.29 -9.82
C PRO A 1 -1.95 27.44 -10.34
N GLU A 2 -0.93 27.45 -9.49
CA GLU A 2 0.49 27.37 -9.91
C GLU A 2 1.32 26.58 -8.88
N GLU A 3 0.91 26.63 -7.60
CA GLU A 3 1.55 25.92 -6.49
C GLU A 3 1.59 24.38 -6.62
N TYR A 4 0.63 23.77 -7.33
CA TYR A 4 0.58 22.31 -7.51
C TYR A 4 1.45 21.78 -8.66
N ALA A 5 1.95 22.65 -9.55
CA ALA A 5 2.79 22.23 -10.67
C ALA A 5 4.22 21.80 -10.24
N ALA A 6 4.61 22.12 -9.00
CA ALA A 6 5.95 21.87 -8.48
C ALA A 6 6.22 20.40 -8.08
N TYR A 7 5.21 19.54 -8.03
CA TYR A 7 5.35 18.12 -7.69
C TYR A 7 5.52 17.18 -8.90
N SER A 8 5.76 17.73 -10.09
CA SER A 8 6.07 16.97 -11.31
C SER A 8 7.46 16.30 -11.21
N THR A 9 7.54 15.18 -10.49
CA THR A 9 8.70 14.29 -10.54
C THR A 9 8.59 13.34 -11.73
N GLY A 10 9.37 13.62 -12.80
CA GLY A 10 9.79 12.62 -13.78
C GLY A 10 9.00 12.54 -15.09
N ALA A 11 9.46 13.28 -16.12
CA ALA A 11 9.34 12.96 -17.55
C ALA A 11 7.98 12.47 -18.11
N GLY A 12 6.86 13.08 -17.72
CA GLY A 12 5.53 12.80 -18.27
C GLY A 12 4.61 14.03 -18.25
N GLU A 13 3.53 13.99 -19.03
CA GLU A 13 2.47 15.02 -18.99
C GLU A 13 1.87 15.15 -17.58
N PRO A 14 1.40 16.34 -17.17
CA PRO A 14 0.78 16.54 -15.86
C PRO A 14 -0.43 15.62 -15.67
N LEU A 15 -0.53 14.97 -14.50
CA LEU A 15 -1.70 14.18 -14.13
C LEU A 15 -2.94 15.09 -13.94
N GLU A 16 -4.08 14.68 -14.47
CA GLU A 16 -5.35 15.37 -14.30
C GLU A 16 -6.20 14.73 -13.20
N ARG A 17 -7.22 15.44 -12.71
CA ARG A 17 -8.14 14.91 -11.68
C ARG A 17 -8.81 13.59 -12.12
N ALA A 18 -9.01 13.40 -13.42
CA ALA A 18 -9.58 12.19 -13.97
C ALA A 18 -8.67 10.95 -13.81
N ASP A 19 -7.37 11.14 -13.55
CA ASP A 19 -6.41 10.05 -13.33
C ASP A 19 -6.45 9.48 -11.90
N PHE A 20 -7.23 10.10 -11.00
CA PHE A 20 -7.31 9.71 -9.58
C PHE A 20 -8.68 9.12 -9.23
N GLY A 21 -8.66 8.02 -8.48
CA GLY A 21 -9.84 7.41 -7.86
C GLY A 21 -9.77 7.49 -6.33
N LEU A 22 -10.92 7.63 -5.67
CA LEU A 22 -10.98 7.48 -4.21
C LEU A 22 -10.73 6.01 -3.83
N HIS A 23 -9.75 5.77 -2.97
CA HIS A 23 -9.43 4.44 -2.44
C HIS A 23 -9.07 4.51 -0.96
N LEU A 24 -9.19 3.36 -0.27
CA LEU A 24 -8.78 3.16 1.10
C LEU A 24 -7.73 2.05 1.14
N GLU A 25 -6.55 2.34 1.68
CA GLU A 25 -5.54 1.35 1.97
C GLU A 25 -5.55 1.01 3.46
N LEU A 26 -5.77 -0.28 3.76
CA LEU A 26 -5.81 -0.79 5.13
C LEU A 26 -4.68 -1.79 5.34
N PHE A 27 -3.84 -1.51 6.34
CA PHE A 27 -2.75 -2.39 6.74
C PHE A 27 -2.95 -2.89 8.17
N THR A 28 -2.52 -4.12 8.42
CA THR A 28 -2.43 -4.67 9.78
C THR A 28 -1.00 -4.56 10.30
N ILE A 29 -0.85 -4.29 11.59
CA ILE A 29 0.45 -4.34 12.28
C ILE A 29 0.82 -5.75 12.76
N ARG A 30 -0.01 -6.77 12.48
CA ARG A 30 0.22 -8.16 12.94
C ARG A 30 0.80 -9.01 11.82
N ARG A 31 1.79 -9.85 12.15
CA ARG A 31 2.34 -10.89 11.27
C ARG A 31 1.67 -12.25 11.49
N THR A 32 1.34 -12.54 12.74
CA THR A 32 0.58 -13.71 13.20
C THR A 32 -0.31 -13.28 14.37
N VAL A 33 -1.07 -14.21 14.97
CA VAL A 33 -1.91 -13.91 16.15
C VAL A 33 -1.10 -13.34 17.33
N ASP A 34 0.15 -13.76 17.44
CA ASP A 34 1.06 -13.50 18.57
C ASP A 34 2.23 -12.57 18.23
N LYS A 35 2.37 -12.13 16.97
CA LYS A 35 3.53 -11.32 16.52
C LYS A 35 3.14 -10.07 15.75
N LEU A 36 3.89 -9.00 15.97
CA LEU A 36 3.78 -7.74 15.24
C LEU A 36 4.75 -7.65 14.06
N LYS A 37 4.38 -6.83 13.08
CA LYS A 37 5.22 -6.36 11.97
C LYS A 37 5.83 -5.03 12.39
N TYR A 38 7.13 -5.03 12.65
CA TYR A 38 7.92 -3.82 12.86
C TYR A 38 8.51 -3.37 11.53
N LEU A 39 8.46 -2.06 11.26
CA LEU A 39 9.18 -1.48 10.13
C LEU A 39 10.68 -1.50 10.46
N ALA A 40 11.46 -2.23 9.67
CA ALA A 40 12.90 -2.36 9.86
C ALA A 40 13.66 -1.49 8.84
N GLY A 41 14.98 -1.65 8.77
CA GLY A 41 15.82 -0.90 7.84
C GLY A 41 15.42 -1.08 6.37
N SER A 42 14.89 -2.25 5.98
CA SER A 42 14.34 -2.47 4.64
C SER A 42 13.18 -1.53 4.30
N GLU A 43 12.18 -1.44 5.18
CA GLU A 43 10.99 -0.64 4.95
C GLU A 43 11.30 0.85 5.13
N SER A 44 11.86 1.24 6.28
CA SER A 44 12.06 2.64 6.64
C SER A 44 13.30 3.27 5.99
N GLY A 45 14.32 2.46 5.70
CA GLY A 45 15.60 2.93 5.16
C GLY A 45 15.76 2.70 3.66
N MET A 46 15.12 1.68 3.09
CA MET A 46 15.27 1.32 1.68
C MET A 46 13.97 1.40 0.88
N SER A 47 12.83 1.71 1.52
CA SER A 47 11.50 1.68 0.89
C SER A 47 11.17 0.34 0.24
N VAL A 48 11.67 -0.76 0.83
CA VAL A 48 11.41 -2.14 0.39
C VAL A 48 10.47 -2.82 1.37
N PHE A 49 9.36 -3.36 0.86
CA PHE A 49 8.34 -4.02 1.67
C PHE A 49 8.35 -5.53 1.47
N ILE A 50 8.38 -6.28 2.57
CA ILE A 50 8.44 -7.75 2.56
C ILE A 50 7.24 -8.32 3.32
N ASN A 51 6.53 -9.25 2.66
CA ASN A 51 5.38 -9.97 3.21
C ASN A 51 5.57 -11.49 3.04
N ASP A 52 5.24 -12.24 4.08
CA ASP A 52 5.38 -13.70 4.13
C ASP A 52 4.19 -14.43 3.48
N VAL A 53 3.09 -13.72 3.20
CA VAL A 53 1.87 -14.26 2.59
C VAL A 53 1.67 -13.65 1.21
N PRO A 54 1.55 -14.46 0.14
CA PRO A 54 1.19 -13.96 -1.18
C PRO A 54 -0.17 -13.26 -1.16
N PRO A 55 -0.34 -12.17 -1.92
CA PRO A 55 -1.59 -11.41 -1.93
C PRO A 55 -2.81 -12.25 -2.34
N GLU A 56 -2.64 -13.23 -3.23
CA GLU A 56 -3.71 -14.13 -3.68
C GLU A 56 -4.27 -14.95 -2.52
N LYS A 57 -3.37 -15.51 -1.70
CA LYS A 57 -3.71 -16.33 -0.53
C LYS A 57 -4.32 -15.49 0.59
N ALA A 58 -3.85 -14.25 0.77
CA ALA A 58 -4.45 -13.33 1.72
C ALA A 58 -5.88 -12.97 1.31
N ALA A 59 -6.12 -12.67 0.04
CA ALA A 59 -7.43 -12.31 -0.49
C ALA A 59 -8.45 -13.45 -0.40
N GLU A 60 -8.03 -14.70 -0.68
CA GLU A 60 -8.86 -15.90 -0.49
C GLU A 60 -9.36 -16.00 0.96
N ARG A 61 -8.44 -15.97 1.93
CA ARG A 61 -8.77 -16.04 3.36
C ARG A 61 -9.69 -14.91 3.83
N LEU A 62 -9.49 -13.69 3.32
CA LEU A 62 -10.36 -12.56 3.65
C LEU A 62 -11.78 -12.75 3.11
N ARG A 63 -11.93 -13.30 1.91
CA ARG A 63 -13.26 -13.61 1.34
C ARG A 63 -13.97 -14.72 2.12
N GLU A 64 -13.25 -15.75 2.54
CA GLU A 64 -13.81 -16.84 3.36
C GLU A 64 -14.49 -16.32 4.63
N VAL A 65 -13.85 -15.38 5.34
CA VAL A 65 -14.40 -14.81 6.59
C VAL A 65 -15.41 -13.68 6.36
N ALA A 66 -15.33 -12.97 5.23
CA ALA A 66 -16.25 -11.87 4.91
C ALA A 66 -17.61 -12.36 4.39
N HIS A 67 -17.67 -13.58 3.87
CA HIS A 67 -18.88 -14.21 3.33
C HIS A 67 -19.45 -15.34 4.19
N ALA A 68 -18.83 -15.64 5.34
CA ALA A 68 -19.36 -16.56 6.36
C ALA A 68 -20.32 -15.83 7.31
#